data_AF-A0A166TZY9-F1
#
_entry.id   AF-A0A166TZY9-F1
#
_cell.length_a   1.000
_cell.length_b   1.000
_cell.length_c   1.000
_cell.angle_alpha   90.00
_cell.angle_beta   90.00
_cell.angle_gamma   90.00
#
_symmetry.space_group_name_H-M   'P 1'
#
loop_
_entity.id
_entity.type
_entity.pdbx_description
1 polymer ?
#
loop_
_entity_poly.entity_id
_entity_poly.type
_entity_poly.pdbx_seq_one_letter_code
_entity_poly.pdbx_strand_id
1 'polypeptide(L)'
;MSMVRRAATVAAHASSRDALNASLPAERLRADEAELKHHFINQAWFTFSLQNDPRKCDVWSRWVPQLATRNVFIHQSMLSIAALHLCYLEPPDAKRYYSMACQHAIQASNYFRLAVPQVTEENWLATFVFSMCNGIFGYYRPFADEKIMGQVSIFEPAKALAVMRVAARFSDTVTPHVYKSPIRNKLAQVDPKEWRNSSDVLLRPSLSKIAKFEEFMSLGPESTGIRIEETQVYLAALGALRSYVTSLPGRPRIWKHFIIWPSLVSEQYISLLRLKEPVALMLFVLWTEVMFHAPRRWYLMPWYDRGHVSALQELARQASTPAHRFWETLADDSQSDTNSDESETSERCPSTPSDIRSDDGVRKSDFLLLSTGEEFGHDEGCGGNMFFGADGMAQETRYRRRLSEHSPLRNKGKMLS
;
A
#
# COMPACT_ATOMS: atom_id res chain seq x y z
N MET A 1 28.49 -67.53 -16.52
CA MET A 1 27.32 -66.92 -15.83
C MET A 1 27.68 -65.89 -14.74
N SER A 2 28.77 -66.04 -13.97
CA SER A 2 29.16 -65.10 -12.89
C SER A 2 29.49 -63.67 -13.40
N MET A 3 30.26 -63.52 -14.47
CA MET A 3 30.60 -62.20 -15.03
C MET A 3 29.39 -61.45 -15.61
N VAL A 4 28.45 -62.17 -16.24
CA VAL A 4 27.23 -61.57 -16.81
C VAL A 4 26.30 -61.07 -15.70
N ARG A 5 26.17 -61.82 -14.59
CA ARG A 5 25.45 -61.33 -13.41
C ARG A 5 26.12 -60.09 -12.83
N ARG A 6 27.45 -60.09 -12.68
CA ARG A 6 28.19 -58.94 -12.14
C ARG A 6 28.09 -57.69 -13.04
N ALA A 7 28.16 -57.85 -14.35
CA ALA A 7 27.96 -56.77 -15.31
C ALA A 7 26.51 -56.24 -15.30
N ALA A 8 25.51 -57.12 -15.19
CA ALA A 8 24.11 -56.72 -15.04
C ALA A 8 23.84 -56.01 -13.70
N THR A 9 24.47 -56.43 -12.60
CA THR A 9 24.35 -55.75 -11.30
C THR A 9 25.05 -54.39 -11.30
N VAL A 10 26.22 -54.26 -11.96
CA VAL A 10 26.93 -52.99 -12.11
C VAL A 10 26.18 -52.04 -13.04
N ALA A 11 25.61 -52.52 -14.14
CA ALA A 11 24.78 -51.72 -15.05
C ALA A 11 23.45 -51.28 -14.39
N ALA A 12 22.81 -52.15 -13.59
CA ALA A 12 21.64 -51.78 -12.80
C ALA A 12 21.97 -50.78 -11.69
N HIS A 13 23.11 -50.92 -11.01
CA HIS A 13 23.59 -49.94 -10.04
C HIS A 13 23.98 -48.60 -10.70
N ALA A 14 24.59 -48.61 -11.87
CA ALA A 14 24.93 -47.41 -12.63
C ALA A 14 23.65 -46.70 -13.11
N SER A 15 22.71 -47.44 -13.71
CA SER A 15 21.39 -46.92 -14.09
C SER A 15 20.60 -46.37 -12.89
N SER A 16 20.68 -47.01 -11.73
CA SER A 16 20.08 -46.50 -10.49
C SER A 16 20.79 -45.26 -9.95
N ARG A 17 22.12 -45.19 -9.99
CA ARG A 17 22.90 -44.01 -9.59
C ARG A 17 22.68 -42.83 -10.54
N ASP A 18 22.60 -43.08 -11.84
CA ASP A 18 22.34 -42.07 -12.86
C ASP A 18 20.91 -41.54 -12.73
N ALA A 19 19.94 -42.41 -12.47
CA ALA A 19 18.56 -42.02 -12.18
C ALA A 19 18.46 -41.17 -10.89
N LEU A 20 19.18 -41.56 -9.83
CA LEU A 20 19.25 -40.80 -8.57
C LEU A 20 19.93 -39.43 -8.77
N ASN A 21 21.00 -39.37 -9.55
CA ASN A 21 21.68 -38.12 -9.88
C ASN A 21 20.78 -37.20 -10.73
N ALA A 22 19.99 -37.77 -11.64
CA ALA A 22 19.02 -37.01 -12.45
C ALA A 22 17.84 -36.48 -11.61
N SER A 23 17.39 -37.20 -10.58
CA SER A 23 16.30 -36.76 -9.70
C SER A 23 16.76 -35.86 -8.56
N LEU A 24 18.04 -35.88 -8.18
CA LEU A 24 18.58 -35.15 -7.05
C LEU A 24 18.27 -33.64 -7.06
N PRO A 25 18.33 -32.91 -8.19
CA PRO A 25 17.93 -31.50 -8.23
C PRO A 25 16.46 -31.28 -7.85
N ALA A 26 15.57 -32.15 -8.32
CA ALA A 26 14.15 -32.08 -7.99
C ALA A 26 13.90 -32.42 -6.51
N GLU A 27 14.59 -33.41 -5.96
CA GLU A 27 14.50 -33.74 -4.53
C GLU A 27 15.02 -32.60 -3.64
N ARG A 28 16.11 -31.94 -4.02
CA ARG A 28 16.62 -30.77 -3.32
C ARG A 28 15.61 -29.63 -3.32
N LEU A 29 15.00 -29.33 -4.47
CA LEU A 29 13.95 -28.31 -4.55
C LEU A 29 12.77 -28.65 -3.63
N ARG A 30 12.33 -29.91 -3.58
CA ARG A 30 11.26 -30.34 -2.66
C ARG A 30 11.65 -30.18 -1.19
N ALA A 31 12.88 -30.50 -0.83
CA ALA A 31 13.41 -30.32 0.52
C ALA A 31 13.46 -28.83 0.90
N ASP A 32 13.95 -27.98 -0.01
CA ASP A 32 14.00 -26.53 0.14
C ASP A 32 12.59 -25.94 0.34
N GLU A 33 11.62 -26.35 -0.49
CA GLU A 33 10.23 -25.93 -0.31
C GLU A 33 9.63 -26.41 1.02
N ALA A 34 9.95 -27.63 1.46
CA ALA A 34 9.48 -28.17 2.72
C ALA A 34 10.05 -27.40 3.92
N GLU A 35 11.35 -27.05 3.87
CA GLU A 35 12.02 -26.20 4.85
C GLU A 35 11.32 -24.83 4.94
N LEU A 36 11.09 -24.17 3.81
CA LEU A 36 10.43 -22.86 3.77
C LEU A 36 8.98 -22.92 4.28
N LYS A 37 8.21 -23.96 3.95
CA LYS A 37 6.85 -24.17 4.48
C LYS A 37 6.88 -24.37 5.99
N HIS A 38 7.79 -25.20 6.47
CA HIS A 38 7.97 -25.45 7.90
C HIS A 38 8.33 -24.14 8.63
N HIS A 39 9.25 -23.35 8.08
CA HIS A 39 9.61 -22.05 8.62
C HIS A 39 8.43 -21.07 8.63
N PHE A 40 7.67 -21.00 7.54
CA PHE A 40 6.50 -20.13 7.46
C PHE A 40 5.49 -20.43 8.56
N ILE A 41 5.11 -21.71 8.70
CA ILE A 41 4.06 -22.17 9.60
C ILE A 41 4.48 -22.08 11.08
N ASN A 42 5.76 -22.29 11.39
CA ASN A 42 6.22 -22.35 12.78
C ASN A 42 6.85 -21.05 13.27
N GLN A 43 7.39 -20.20 12.38
CA GLN A 43 8.19 -19.04 12.77
C GLN A 43 7.85 -17.74 12.00
N ALA A 44 7.67 -17.77 10.69
CA ALA A 44 7.57 -16.51 9.95
C ALA A 44 6.21 -15.81 10.11
N TRP A 45 5.11 -16.56 10.15
CA TRP A 45 3.77 -15.99 10.03
C TRP A 45 3.44 -14.92 11.09
N PHE A 46 3.98 -15.05 12.30
CA PHE A 46 3.68 -14.11 13.39
C PHE A 46 4.36 -12.74 13.21
N THR A 47 5.35 -12.63 12.30
CA THR A 47 6.05 -11.36 12.02
C THR A 47 5.42 -10.55 10.90
N PHE A 48 4.48 -11.13 10.13
CA PHE A 48 3.85 -10.46 8.99
C PHE A 48 2.62 -9.64 9.36
N SER A 49 1.91 -9.99 10.44
CA SER A 49 0.67 -9.31 10.83
C SER A 49 0.89 -7.84 11.15
N LEU A 50 0.02 -6.94 10.70
CA LEU A 50 0.06 -5.53 11.11
C LEU A 50 -0.57 -5.27 12.49
N GLN A 51 -1.23 -6.27 13.10
CA GLN A 51 -1.73 -6.16 14.48
C GLN A 51 -0.60 -6.22 15.50
N ASN A 52 -0.77 -5.53 16.63
CA ASN A 52 0.15 -5.62 17.76
C ASN A 52 0.27 -7.06 18.28
N ASP A 53 -0.85 -7.79 18.35
CA ASP A 53 -0.85 -9.23 18.65
C ASP A 53 -1.22 -10.04 17.40
N PRO A 54 -0.26 -10.72 16.75
CA PRO A 54 -0.53 -11.50 15.55
C PRO A 54 -1.50 -12.66 15.79
N ARG A 55 -1.65 -13.14 17.04
CA ARG A 55 -2.52 -14.28 17.39
C ARG A 55 -4.01 -13.94 17.31
N LYS A 56 -4.35 -12.65 17.37
CA LYS A 56 -5.74 -12.16 17.21
C LYS A 56 -6.24 -12.22 15.76
N CYS A 57 -5.36 -12.50 14.80
CA CYS A 57 -5.71 -12.56 13.38
C CYS A 57 -5.08 -13.79 12.69
N ASP A 58 -5.91 -14.74 12.28
CA ASP A 58 -5.45 -16.00 11.65
C ASP A 58 -5.18 -15.89 10.13
N VAL A 59 -5.11 -14.66 9.58
CA VAL A 59 -4.83 -14.45 8.14
C VAL A 59 -3.52 -15.11 7.75
N TRP A 60 -2.44 -14.83 8.49
CA TRP A 60 -1.11 -15.36 8.18
C TRP A 60 -0.93 -16.81 8.62
N SER A 61 -1.47 -17.21 9.78
CA SER A 61 -1.29 -18.58 10.30
C SER A 61 -2.17 -19.61 9.59
N ARG A 62 -3.34 -19.22 9.07
CA ARG A 62 -4.32 -20.15 8.52
C ARG A 62 -4.74 -19.83 7.10
N TRP A 63 -5.13 -18.59 6.79
CA TRP A 63 -5.72 -18.29 5.47
C TRP A 63 -4.69 -18.34 4.36
N VAL A 64 -3.53 -17.73 4.55
CA VAL A 64 -2.45 -17.74 3.56
C VAL A 64 -2.02 -19.18 3.23
N PRO A 65 -1.72 -20.07 4.21
CA PRO A 65 -1.45 -21.48 3.92
C PRO A 65 -2.59 -22.20 3.21
N GLN A 66 -3.85 -21.98 3.62
CA GLN A 66 -5.02 -22.61 2.99
C GLN A 66 -5.21 -22.17 1.54
N LEU A 67 -4.98 -20.88 1.24
CA LEU A 67 -5.04 -20.36 -0.12
C LEU A 67 -3.87 -20.85 -0.97
N ALA A 68 -2.69 -21.00 -0.36
CA ALA A 68 -1.48 -21.53 -1.01
C ALA A 68 -1.61 -22.98 -1.48
N THR A 69 -2.52 -23.79 -0.91
CA THR A 69 -2.78 -25.16 -1.41
C THR A 69 -3.60 -25.18 -2.71
N ARG A 70 -4.35 -24.09 -2.98
CA ARG A 70 -5.26 -23.98 -4.12
C ARG A 70 -4.76 -23.05 -5.21
N ASN A 71 -3.86 -22.15 -4.88
CA ASN A 71 -3.36 -21.10 -5.78
C ASN A 71 -1.84 -21.17 -5.86
N VAL A 72 -1.31 -21.58 -7.01
CA VAL A 72 0.14 -21.74 -7.23
C VAL A 72 0.87 -20.41 -7.00
N PHE A 73 0.33 -19.28 -7.46
CA PHE A 73 0.99 -17.98 -7.25
C PHE A 73 1.07 -17.58 -5.77
N ILE A 74 0.06 -17.91 -4.95
CA ILE A 74 0.12 -17.66 -3.50
C ILE A 74 1.13 -18.58 -2.84
N HIS A 75 1.19 -19.83 -3.28
CA HIS A 75 2.20 -20.78 -2.82
C HIS A 75 3.61 -20.20 -2.99
N GLN A 76 3.91 -19.77 -4.22
CA GLN A 76 5.20 -19.18 -4.56
C GLN A 76 5.45 -17.89 -3.74
N SER A 77 4.46 -17.00 -3.59
CA SER A 77 4.60 -15.81 -2.75
C SER A 77 4.87 -16.13 -1.29
N MET A 78 4.21 -17.14 -0.72
CA MET A 78 4.39 -17.59 0.66
C MET A 78 5.81 -18.11 0.89
N LEU A 79 6.33 -18.93 -0.03
CA LEU A 79 7.71 -19.41 0.03
C LEU A 79 8.71 -18.25 -0.12
N SER A 80 8.43 -17.31 -1.02
CA SER A 80 9.28 -16.13 -1.23
C SER A 80 9.46 -15.31 0.05
N ILE A 81 8.36 -14.95 0.73
CA ILE A 81 8.45 -14.17 1.97
C ILE A 81 8.99 -14.98 3.15
N ALA A 82 8.83 -16.31 3.17
CA ALA A 82 9.46 -17.18 4.16
C ALA A 82 10.99 -17.19 4.00
N ALA A 83 11.48 -17.34 2.77
CA ALA A 83 12.90 -17.29 2.45
C ALA A 83 13.49 -15.89 2.74
N LEU A 84 12.74 -14.83 2.43
CA LEU A 84 13.14 -13.47 2.74
C LEU A 84 13.20 -13.20 4.26
N HIS A 85 12.27 -13.79 5.02
CA HIS A 85 12.32 -13.74 6.48
C HIS A 85 13.55 -14.48 7.02
N LEU A 86 13.95 -15.61 6.43
CA LEU A 86 15.23 -16.24 6.77
C LEU A 86 16.39 -15.29 6.50
N CYS A 87 16.46 -14.62 5.35
CA CYS A 87 17.50 -13.60 5.09
C CYS A 87 17.56 -12.52 6.18
N TYR A 88 16.41 -12.08 6.70
CA TYR A 88 16.34 -11.12 7.81
C TYR A 88 16.92 -11.68 9.11
N LEU A 89 16.75 -12.98 9.39
CA LEU A 89 17.32 -13.66 10.56
C LEU A 89 18.82 -13.97 10.44
N GLU A 90 19.46 -13.60 9.34
CA GLU A 90 20.92 -13.71 9.11
C GLU A 90 21.50 -15.13 9.28
N PRO A 91 20.94 -16.16 8.59
CA PRO A 91 21.49 -17.50 8.64
C PRO A 91 22.88 -17.54 7.98
N PRO A 92 23.72 -18.54 8.32
CA PRO A 92 25.04 -18.71 7.72
C PRO A 92 25.04 -18.76 6.18
N ASP A 93 23.96 -19.26 5.57
CA ASP A 93 23.78 -19.38 4.12
C ASP A 93 22.72 -18.41 3.56
N ALA A 94 22.79 -17.14 3.94
CA ALA A 94 21.83 -16.12 3.52
C ALA A 94 21.69 -15.98 1.98
N LYS A 95 22.76 -16.26 1.22
CA LYS A 95 22.75 -16.19 -0.25
C LYS A 95 21.83 -17.23 -0.89
N ARG A 96 21.80 -18.46 -0.35
CA ARG A 96 20.90 -19.52 -0.83
C ARG A 96 19.44 -19.12 -0.65
N TYR A 97 19.06 -18.70 0.56
CA TYR A 97 17.70 -18.26 0.84
C TYR A 97 17.32 -17.02 0.04
N TYR A 98 18.26 -16.10 -0.20
CA TYR A 98 17.99 -14.92 -1.01
C TYR A 98 17.68 -15.27 -2.47
N SER A 99 18.47 -16.19 -3.05
CA SER A 99 18.21 -16.73 -4.38
C SER A 99 16.82 -17.38 -4.46
N MET A 100 16.47 -18.20 -3.47
CA MET A 100 15.13 -18.83 -3.37
C MET A 100 14.02 -17.78 -3.24
N ALA A 101 14.20 -16.75 -2.41
CA ALA A 101 13.23 -15.68 -2.23
C ALA A 101 12.92 -14.98 -3.57
N CYS A 102 13.96 -14.64 -4.34
CA CYS A 102 13.83 -14.01 -5.65
C CYS A 102 13.19 -14.94 -6.69
N GLN A 103 13.62 -16.20 -6.76
CA GLN A 103 13.07 -17.19 -7.69
C GLN A 103 11.58 -17.38 -7.46
N HIS A 104 11.17 -17.60 -6.21
CA HIS A 104 9.77 -17.76 -5.86
C HIS A 104 8.94 -16.48 -6.09
N ALA A 105 9.49 -15.27 -5.86
CA ALA A 105 8.80 -14.01 -6.17
C ALA A 105 8.52 -13.85 -7.68
N ILE A 106 9.51 -14.19 -8.52
CA ILE A 106 9.39 -14.15 -9.98
C ILE A 106 8.35 -15.16 -10.45
N GLN A 107 8.42 -16.40 -9.96
CA GLN A 107 7.45 -17.43 -10.28
C GLN A 107 6.03 -17.03 -9.86
N ALA A 108 5.87 -16.51 -8.64
CA ALA A 108 4.59 -16.03 -8.13
C ALA A 108 3.98 -14.98 -9.06
N SER A 109 4.79 -13.99 -9.47
CA SER A 109 4.36 -12.92 -10.38
C SER A 109 3.98 -13.46 -11.76
N ASN A 110 4.71 -14.44 -12.30
CA ASN A 110 4.40 -15.07 -13.58
C ASN A 110 3.09 -15.85 -13.52
N TYR A 111 2.92 -16.71 -12.52
CA TYR A 111 1.68 -17.47 -12.34
C TYR A 111 0.48 -16.57 -12.05
N PHE A 112 0.67 -15.48 -11.30
CA PHE A 112 -0.38 -14.51 -11.04
C PHE A 112 -0.92 -13.89 -12.34
N ARG A 113 -0.03 -13.41 -13.22
CA ARG A 113 -0.45 -12.81 -14.51
C ARG A 113 -1.16 -13.79 -15.43
N LEU A 114 -0.82 -15.08 -15.36
CA LEU A 114 -1.49 -16.12 -16.15
C LEU A 114 -2.85 -16.50 -15.56
N ALA A 115 -2.97 -16.56 -14.23
CA ALA A 115 -4.18 -17.02 -13.54
C ALA A 115 -5.22 -15.91 -13.32
N VAL A 116 -4.79 -14.64 -13.22
CA VAL A 116 -5.65 -13.50 -12.87
C VAL A 116 -5.52 -12.42 -13.96
N PRO A 117 -6.14 -12.62 -15.14
CA PRO A 117 -6.21 -11.58 -16.16
C PRO A 117 -7.08 -10.39 -15.70
N GLN A 118 -8.07 -10.68 -14.86
CA GLN A 118 -8.96 -9.69 -14.25
C GLN A 118 -9.38 -10.14 -12.85
N VAL A 119 -9.64 -9.18 -11.98
CA VAL A 119 -10.17 -9.43 -10.63
C VAL A 119 -11.67 -9.72 -10.72
N THR A 120 -12.10 -10.77 -10.03
CA THR A 120 -13.48 -11.27 -10.02
C THR A 120 -13.93 -11.61 -8.60
N GLU A 121 -15.24 -11.84 -8.42
CA GLU A 121 -15.82 -12.30 -7.15
C GLU A 121 -15.21 -13.61 -6.63
N GLU A 122 -14.63 -14.44 -7.50
CA GLU A 122 -14.04 -15.73 -7.13
C GLU A 122 -12.56 -15.63 -6.72
N ASN A 123 -11.81 -14.69 -7.30
CA ASN A 123 -10.35 -14.62 -7.16
C ASN A 123 -9.84 -13.40 -6.37
N TRP A 124 -10.70 -12.45 -5.98
CA TRP A 124 -10.27 -11.21 -5.31
C TRP A 124 -9.51 -11.46 -4.01
N LEU A 125 -9.91 -12.48 -3.22
CA LEU A 125 -9.25 -12.77 -1.95
C LEU A 125 -7.82 -13.29 -2.18
N ALA A 126 -7.65 -14.16 -3.16
CA ALA A 126 -6.35 -14.69 -3.54
C ALA A 126 -5.44 -13.57 -4.09
N THR A 127 -6.02 -12.68 -4.88
CA THR A 127 -5.39 -11.47 -5.43
C THR A 127 -4.95 -10.50 -4.32
N PHE A 128 -5.79 -10.26 -3.32
CA PHE A 128 -5.47 -9.43 -2.15
C PHE A 128 -4.34 -10.03 -1.31
N VAL A 129 -4.35 -11.35 -1.08
CA VAL A 129 -3.28 -12.02 -0.35
C VAL A 129 -1.95 -11.96 -1.11
N PHE A 130 -2.00 -12.16 -2.42
CA PHE A 130 -0.82 -12.02 -3.27
C PHE A 130 -0.21 -10.61 -3.19
N SER A 131 -1.03 -9.55 -3.22
CA SER A 131 -0.51 -8.18 -3.10
C SER A 131 0.10 -7.89 -1.73
N MET A 132 -0.45 -8.41 -0.63
CA MET A 132 0.18 -8.31 0.69
C MET A 132 1.57 -8.97 0.71
N CYS A 133 1.69 -10.20 0.21
CA CYS A 133 2.97 -10.91 0.14
C CYS A 133 3.98 -10.18 -0.76
N ASN A 134 3.53 -9.70 -1.92
CA ASN A 134 4.38 -8.94 -2.83
C ASN A 134 4.81 -7.60 -2.24
N GLY A 135 3.96 -6.95 -1.46
CA GLY A 135 4.29 -5.75 -0.70
C GLY A 135 5.42 -6.00 0.29
N ILE A 136 5.30 -7.04 1.13
CA ILE A 136 6.35 -7.44 2.09
C ILE A 136 7.68 -7.68 1.38
N PHE A 137 7.65 -8.44 0.28
CA PHE A 137 8.84 -8.71 -0.51
C PHE A 137 9.45 -7.41 -1.07
N GLY A 138 8.62 -6.54 -1.67
CA GLY A 138 9.05 -5.29 -2.26
C GLY A 138 9.65 -4.31 -1.27
N TYR A 139 9.11 -4.21 -0.05
CA TYR A 139 9.63 -3.32 0.98
C TYR A 139 11.02 -3.74 1.47
N TYR A 140 11.27 -5.03 1.69
CA TYR A 140 12.55 -5.49 2.26
C TYR A 140 13.61 -5.85 1.22
N ARG A 141 13.22 -6.24 -0.01
CA ARG A 141 14.17 -6.69 -1.04
C ARG A 141 15.38 -5.76 -1.23
N PRO A 142 15.25 -4.41 -1.32
CA PRO A 142 16.42 -3.55 -1.52
C PRO A 142 17.48 -3.68 -0.41
N PHE A 143 17.05 -3.96 0.82
CA PHE A 143 17.95 -4.16 1.96
C PHE A 143 18.65 -5.52 1.89
N ALA A 144 17.94 -6.54 1.43
CA ALA A 144 18.51 -7.86 1.19
C ALA A 144 19.51 -7.83 0.02
N ASP A 145 19.19 -7.15 -1.09
CA ASP A 145 20.09 -6.92 -2.23
C ASP A 145 21.42 -6.30 -1.77
N GLU A 146 21.36 -5.24 -0.98
CA GLU A 146 22.56 -4.55 -0.48
C GLU A 146 23.37 -5.43 0.48
N LYS A 147 22.71 -6.02 1.48
CA LYS A 147 23.38 -6.80 2.52
C LYS A 147 24.00 -8.09 1.99
N ILE A 148 23.32 -8.77 1.07
CA ILE A 148 23.67 -10.14 0.64
C ILE A 148 24.47 -10.13 -0.66
N MET A 149 24.12 -9.22 -1.59
CA MET A 149 24.75 -9.14 -2.90
C MET A 149 25.76 -7.97 -3.00
N GLY A 150 25.85 -7.11 -1.99
CA GLY A 150 26.70 -5.91 -2.03
C GLY A 150 26.21 -4.85 -3.03
N GLN A 151 24.96 -4.96 -3.49
CA GLN A 151 24.38 -4.03 -4.46
C GLN A 151 23.83 -2.80 -3.75
N VAL A 152 24.60 -1.70 -3.77
CA VAL A 152 24.15 -0.43 -3.19
C VAL A 152 22.96 0.09 -3.99
N SER A 153 21.79 0.13 -3.36
CA SER A 153 20.58 0.69 -3.95
C SER A 153 20.39 2.12 -3.45
N ILE A 154 20.55 3.10 -4.35
CA ILE A 154 20.17 4.48 -4.08
C ILE A 154 18.65 4.53 -3.89
N PHE A 155 18.19 5.10 -2.78
CA PHE A 155 16.77 5.30 -2.56
C PHE A 155 16.31 6.54 -3.33
N GLU A 156 15.32 6.36 -4.22
CA GLU A 156 14.75 7.46 -4.99
C GLU A 156 13.28 7.65 -4.59
N PRO A 157 12.93 8.72 -3.84
CA PRO A 157 11.58 8.97 -3.37
C PRO A 157 10.52 8.92 -4.49
N ALA A 158 10.80 9.51 -5.65
CA ALA A 158 9.87 9.50 -6.78
C ALA A 158 9.61 8.08 -7.34
N LYS A 159 10.64 7.23 -7.46
CA LYS A 159 10.46 5.83 -7.89
C LYS A 159 9.70 5.03 -6.84
N ALA A 160 10.00 5.25 -5.57
CA ALA A 160 9.29 4.66 -4.44
C ALA A 160 7.79 4.97 -4.48
N LEU A 161 7.41 6.25 -4.62
CA LEU A 161 6.00 6.65 -4.73
C LEU A 161 5.35 6.09 -6.00
N ALA A 162 6.06 6.03 -7.13
CA ALA A 162 5.54 5.43 -8.36
C ALA A 162 5.15 3.95 -8.19
N VAL A 163 5.98 3.16 -7.47
CA VAL A 163 5.64 1.77 -7.15
C VAL A 163 4.40 1.69 -6.25
N MET A 164 4.28 2.59 -5.27
CA MET A 164 3.09 2.66 -4.41
C MET A 164 1.83 3.06 -5.19
N ARG A 165 1.92 3.93 -6.19
CA ARG A 165 0.80 4.27 -7.10
C ARG A 165 0.33 3.07 -7.90
N VAL A 166 1.24 2.21 -8.36
CA VAL A 166 0.88 0.94 -9.02
C VAL A 166 0.13 0.03 -8.04
N ALA A 167 0.59 -0.07 -6.79
CA ALA A 167 -0.10 -0.84 -5.75
C ALA A 167 -1.48 -0.24 -5.40
N ALA A 168 -1.63 1.08 -5.44
CA ALA A 168 -2.91 1.76 -5.22
C ALA A 168 -3.93 1.42 -6.33
N ARG A 169 -3.55 1.59 -7.60
CA ARG A 169 -4.39 1.20 -8.75
C ARG A 169 -4.81 -0.26 -8.68
N PHE A 170 -3.89 -1.14 -8.27
CA PHE A 170 -4.21 -2.54 -8.04
C PHE A 170 -5.20 -2.72 -6.88
N SER A 171 -5.01 -2.02 -5.76
CA SER A 171 -5.94 -2.03 -4.61
C SER A 171 -7.36 -1.61 -5.01
N ASP A 172 -7.51 -0.72 -5.98
CA ASP A 172 -8.83 -0.25 -6.42
C ASP A 172 -9.64 -1.36 -7.07
N THR A 173 -8.98 -2.25 -7.81
CA THR A 173 -9.63 -3.42 -8.41
C THR A 173 -10.16 -4.42 -7.37
N VAL A 174 -9.60 -4.44 -6.15
CA VAL A 174 -10.00 -5.37 -5.09
C VAL A 174 -10.90 -4.71 -4.03
N THR A 175 -10.86 -3.38 -3.92
CA THR A 175 -11.58 -2.61 -2.88
C THR A 175 -13.09 -2.87 -2.87
N PRO A 176 -13.81 -2.91 -4.00
CA PRO A 176 -15.25 -3.19 -4.01
C PRO A 176 -15.60 -4.55 -3.39
N HIS A 177 -14.81 -5.57 -3.68
CA HIS A 177 -15.00 -6.92 -3.15
C HIS A 177 -14.71 -6.98 -1.64
N VAL A 178 -13.60 -6.37 -1.21
CA VAL A 178 -13.23 -6.28 0.21
C VAL A 178 -14.35 -5.59 1.00
N TYR A 179 -14.88 -4.48 0.50
CA TYR A 179 -15.88 -3.68 1.20
C TYR A 179 -17.19 -4.45 1.45
N LYS A 180 -17.67 -5.16 0.42
CA LYS A 180 -18.87 -6.02 0.47
C LYS A 180 -18.68 -7.26 1.35
N SER A 181 -17.43 -7.65 1.61
CA SER A 181 -17.13 -8.91 2.27
C SER A 181 -17.28 -8.84 3.80
N PRO A 182 -17.88 -9.85 4.47
CA PRO A 182 -17.98 -9.90 5.92
C PRO A 182 -16.62 -10.06 6.62
N ILE A 183 -15.58 -10.46 5.88
CA ILE A 183 -14.22 -10.66 6.41
C ILE A 183 -13.32 -9.40 6.33
N ARG A 184 -13.85 -8.26 5.88
CA ARG A 184 -13.06 -7.03 5.65
C ARG A 184 -12.21 -6.57 6.84
N ASN A 185 -12.78 -6.60 8.05
CA ASN A 185 -12.08 -6.15 9.26
C ASN A 185 -10.89 -7.07 9.59
N LYS A 186 -11.03 -8.35 9.24
CA LYS A 186 -9.99 -9.36 9.43
C LYS A 186 -8.87 -9.20 8.39
N LEU A 187 -9.21 -8.90 7.14
CA LEU A 187 -8.25 -8.56 6.09
C LEU A 187 -7.52 -7.24 6.34
N ALA A 188 -8.21 -6.26 6.91
CA ALA A 188 -7.60 -5.04 7.40
C ALA A 188 -6.62 -5.30 8.56
N GLN A 189 -6.72 -6.48 9.20
CA GLN A 189 -5.91 -6.85 10.35
C GLN A 189 -6.03 -5.78 11.45
N VAL A 190 -7.27 -5.45 11.82
CA VAL A 190 -7.59 -4.42 12.80
C VAL A 190 -8.33 -5.01 13.98
N ASP A 191 -7.98 -4.59 15.21
CA ASP A 191 -8.85 -4.74 16.38
C ASP A 191 -9.89 -3.59 16.37
N PRO A 192 -11.20 -3.87 16.16
CA PRO A 192 -12.21 -2.82 16.04
C PRO A 192 -12.36 -1.96 17.31
N LYS A 193 -12.03 -2.51 18.50
CA LYS A 193 -12.08 -1.76 19.75
C LYS A 193 -10.91 -0.78 19.83
N GLU A 194 -9.70 -1.23 19.49
CA GLU A 194 -8.52 -0.36 19.40
C GLU A 194 -8.74 0.76 18.38
N TRP A 195 -9.34 0.45 17.23
CA TRP A 195 -9.67 1.44 16.20
C TRP A 195 -10.66 2.48 16.70
N ARG A 196 -11.78 2.04 17.31
CA ARG A 196 -12.81 2.96 17.82
C ARG A 196 -12.27 3.92 18.89
N ASN A 197 -11.38 3.42 19.74
CA ASN A 197 -10.80 4.18 20.85
C ASN A 197 -9.54 4.96 20.44
N SER A 198 -9.20 4.99 19.15
CA SER A 198 -8.02 5.69 18.68
C SER A 198 -8.20 7.21 18.77
N SER A 199 -7.20 7.87 19.33
CA SER A 199 -7.08 9.32 19.42
C SER A 199 -6.13 9.85 18.34
N ASP A 200 -6.32 11.11 17.94
CA ASP A 200 -5.51 11.79 16.92
C ASP A 200 -4.24 12.45 17.48
N VAL A 201 -4.02 12.38 18.80
CA VAL A 201 -2.91 13.06 19.51
C VAL A 201 -1.56 12.84 18.83
N LEU A 202 -1.26 11.60 18.40
CA LEU A 202 0.02 11.27 17.74
C LEU A 202 0.23 12.00 16.40
N LEU A 203 -0.82 12.43 15.73
CA LEU A 203 -0.77 13.06 14.41
C LEU A 203 -0.90 14.59 14.47
N ARG A 204 -1.23 15.16 15.63
CA ARG A 204 -1.36 16.61 15.80
C ARG A 204 -0.08 17.38 15.44
N PRO A 205 1.14 16.93 15.79
CA PRO A 205 2.36 17.61 15.37
C PRO A 205 2.49 17.65 13.84
N SER A 206 2.19 16.54 13.15
CA SER A 206 2.21 16.50 11.68
C SER A 206 1.18 17.44 11.06
N LEU A 207 -0.04 17.50 11.62
CA LEU A 207 -1.08 18.43 11.15
C LEU A 207 -0.66 19.90 11.34
N SER A 208 -0.02 20.22 12.47
CA SER A 208 0.52 21.56 12.74
C SER A 208 1.62 21.95 11.74
N LYS A 209 2.59 21.06 11.49
CA LYS A 209 3.63 21.27 10.46
C LYS A 209 3.01 21.50 9.07
N ILE A 210 2.01 20.70 8.70
CA ILE A 210 1.30 20.85 7.40
C ILE A 210 0.61 22.21 7.30
N ALA A 211 -0.11 22.64 8.34
CA ALA A 211 -0.81 23.93 8.35
C ALA A 211 0.17 25.12 8.22
N LYS A 212 1.27 25.11 9.00
CA LYS A 212 2.34 26.12 8.87
C LYS A 212 2.96 26.14 7.47
N PHE A 213 3.09 24.98 6.82
CA PHE A 213 3.62 24.90 5.46
C PHE A 213 2.64 25.46 4.43
N GLU A 214 1.34 25.21 4.58
CA GLU A 214 0.28 25.82 3.75
C GLU A 214 0.29 27.35 3.89
N GLU A 215 0.48 27.88 5.10
CA GLU A 215 0.63 29.33 5.34
C GLU A 215 1.87 29.89 4.64
N PHE A 216 3.03 29.24 4.79
CA PHE A 216 4.26 29.65 4.11
C PHE A 216 4.08 29.69 2.58
N MET A 217 3.45 28.67 2.00
CA MET A 217 3.17 28.63 0.55
C MET A 217 2.24 29.77 0.08
N SER A 218 1.41 30.28 0.98
CA SER A 218 0.46 31.36 0.69
C SER A 218 1.10 32.76 0.65
N LEU A 219 2.35 32.91 1.10
CA LEU A 219 3.09 34.19 1.07
C LEU A 219 3.52 34.66 -0.33
N GLY A 220 3.35 33.80 -1.34
CA GLY A 220 3.64 34.12 -2.74
C GLY A 220 5.12 33.97 -3.13
N PRO A 221 5.44 34.16 -4.42
CA PRO A 221 6.75 33.85 -4.99
C PRO A 221 7.87 34.75 -4.44
N GLU A 222 7.56 36.00 -4.08
CA GLU A 222 8.56 36.96 -3.57
C GLU A 222 9.12 36.54 -2.20
N SER A 223 8.28 35.96 -1.35
CA SER A 223 8.68 35.50 -0.02
C SER A 223 9.22 34.07 -0.03
N THR A 224 8.61 33.20 -0.84
CA THR A 224 8.95 31.77 -0.85
C THR A 224 10.09 31.42 -1.79
N GLY A 225 10.31 32.22 -2.84
CA GLY A 225 11.22 31.89 -3.94
C GLY A 225 10.72 30.76 -4.85
N ILE A 226 9.44 30.39 -4.75
CA ILE A 226 8.83 29.27 -5.50
C ILE A 226 7.99 29.82 -6.64
N ARG A 227 8.06 29.20 -7.82
CA ARG A 227 7.24 29.60 -8.98
C ARG A 227 5.76 29.34 -8.70
N ILE A 228 4.89 30.25 -9.13
CA ILE A 228 3.42 30.17 -8.91
C ILE A 228 2.84 28.82 -9.36
N GLU A 229 3.28 28.31 -10.53
CA GLU A 229 2.85 27.01 -11.05
C GLU A 229 3.21 25.85 -10.11
N GLU A 230 4.40 25.88 -9.52
CA GLU A 230 4.89 24.85 -8.58
C GLU A 230 4.20 24.99 -7.23
N THR A 231 3.96 26.22 -6.76
CA THR A 231 3.20 26.50 -5.53
C THR A 231 1.83 25.81 -5.56
N GLN A 232 1.10 25.89 -6.67
CA GLN A 232 -0.20 25.21 -6.80
C GLN A 232 -0.08 23.69 -6.70
N VAL A 233 0.97 23.11 -7.29
CA VAL A 233 1.24 21.67 -7.20
C VAL A 233 1.55 21.26 -5.76
N TYR A 234 2.36 22.05 -5.04
CA TYR A 234 2.69 21.78 -3.64
C TYR A 234 1.50 21.96 -2.69
N LEU A 235 0.68 23.00 -2.87
CA LEU A 235 -0.54 23.21 -2.11
C LEU A 235 -1.53 22.06 -2.30
N ALA A 236 -1.69 21.56 -3.52
CA ALA A 236 -2.54 20.38 -3.78
C ALA A 236 -2.00 19.13 -3.06
N ALA A 237 -0.68 18.91 -3.08
CA ALA A 237 -0.05 17.77 -2.40
C ALA A 237 -0.13 17.88 -0.86
N LEU A 238 0.02 19.09 -0.30
CA LEU A 238 -0.18 19.39 1.13
C LEU A 238 -1.64 19.18 1.54
N GLY A 239 -2.60 19.69 0.76
CA GLY A 239 -4.02 19.49 1.01
C GLY A 239 -4.40 18.01 1.00
N ALA A 240 -3.85 17.24 0.05
CA ALA A 240 -3.98 15.78 0.03
C ALA A 240 -3.33 15.11 1.26
N LEU A 241 -2.18 15.60 1.72
CA LEU A 241 -1.51 15.08 2.92
C LEU A 241 -2.35 15.35 4.17
N ARG A 242 -2.87 16.57 4.32
CA ARG A 242 -3.77 16.97 5.41
C ARG A 242 -5.00 16.07 5.45
N SER A 243 -5.69 15.94 4.31
CA SER A 243 -6.88 15.07 4.18
C SER A 243 -6.56 13.62 4.54
N TYR A 244 -5.44 13.08 4.05
CA TYR A 244 -4.96 11.75 4.40
C TYR A 244 -4.75 11.62 5.92
N VAL A 245 -3.99 12.52 6.55
CA VAL A 245 -3.68 12.46 7.98
C VAL A 245 -4.95 12.55 8.83
N THR A 246 -5.88 13.44 8.49
CA THR A 246 -7.18 13.56 9.17
C THR A 246 -8.06 12.32 8.99
N SER A 247 -7.96 11.62 7.86
CA SER A 247 -8.71 10.38 7.61
C SER A 247 -8.20 9.17 8.39
N LEU A 248 -6.97 9.24 8.94
CA LEU A 248 -6.38 8.13 9.69
C LEU A 248 -7.10 7.95 11.02
N PRO A 249 -7.28 6.70 11.49
CA PRO A 249 -7.76 6.40 12.84
C PRO A 249 -6.62 6.61 13.84
N GLY A 250 -6.13 7.83 14.01
CA GLY A 250 -5.04 8.19 14.92
C GLY A 250 -3.63 7.75 14.51
N ARG A 251 -3.45 6.76 13.62
CA ARG A 251 -2.15 6.39 13.01
C ARG A 251 -2.33 5.47 11.79
N PRO A 252 -1.35 5.41 10.86
CA PRO A 252 -1.30 4.38 9.83
C PRO A 252 -1.23 2.99 10.47
N ARG A 253 -2.00 2.02 9.96
CA ARG A 253 -2.04 0.66 10.56
C ARG A 253 -2.48 -0.46 9.63
N ILE A 254 -2.95 -0.13 8.43
CA ILE A 254 -3.34 -1.11 7.40
C ILE A 254 -2.60 -0.79 6.10
N TRP A 255 -2.44 -1.79 5.23
CA TRP A 255 -1.78 -1.66 3.94
C TRP A 255 -2.31 -0.50 3.09
N LYS A 256 -3.64 -0.28 3.10
CA LYS A 256 -4.26 0.83 2.36
C LYS A 256 -3.74 2.20 2.82
N HIS A 257 -3.50 2.41 4.12
CA HIS A 257 -2.97 3.69 4.61
C HIS A 257 -1.60 4.01 4.01
N PHE A 258 -0.80 2.99 3.70
CA PHE A 258 0.56 3.18 3.21
C PHE A 258 0.62 3.69 1.76
N ILE A 259 -0.48 3.57 1.02
CA ILE A 259 -0.55 3.87 -0.41
C ILE A 259 -1.56 4.97 -0.78
N ILE A 260 -2.42 5.42 0.15
CA ILE A 260 -3.41 6.47 -0.11
C ILE A 260 -2.72 7.77 -0.54
N TRP A 261 -1.90 8.39 0.31
CA TRP A 261 -1.29 9.68 -0.06
C TRP A 261 -0.43 9.61 -1.34
N PRO A 262 0.44 8.59 -1.54
CA PRO A 262 1.14 8.40 -2.81
C PRO A 262 0.23 8.34 -4.05
N SER A 263 -1.01 7.84 -3.90
CA SER A 263 -2.00 7.79 -4.98
C SER A 263 -2.68 9.13 -5.26
N LEU A 264 -2.78 10.01 -4.26
CA LEU A 264 -3.50 11.29 -4.35
C LEU A 264 -2.66 12.42 -4.98
N VAL A 265 -1.33 12.35 -4.87
CA VAL A 265 -0.46 13.40 -5.43
C VAL A 265 -0.46 13.40 -6.96
N SER A 266 -0.20 14.55 -7.59
CA SER A 266 -0.21 14.67 -9.05
C SER A 266 1.07 14.12 -9.70
N GLU A 267 1.05 13.83 -11.01
CA GLU A 267 2.26 13.47 -11.77
C GLU A 267 3.27 14.63 -11.82
N GLN A 268 2.78 15.87 -11.75
CA GLN A 268 3.61 17.07 -11.63
C GLN A 268 4.39 17.05 -10.32
N TYR A 269 3.74 16.73 -9.19
CA TYR A 269 4.44 16.57 -7.91
C TYR A 269 5.50 15.46 -7.98
N ILE A 270 5.16 14.30 -8.56
CA ILE A 270 6.13 13.21 -8.74
C ILE A 270 7.32 13.63 -9.60
N SER A 271 7.09 14.48 -10.60
CA SER A 271 8.15 15.03 -11.45
C SER A 271 9.06 15.98 -10.67
N LEU A 272 8.50 16.89 -9.86
CA LEU A 272 9.27 17.77 -8.97
C LEU A 272 10.08 16.96 -7.94
N LEU A 273 9.49 15.90 -7.37
CA LEU A 273 10.18 14.98 -6.46
C LEU A 273 11.32 14.23 -7.15
N ARG A 274 11.16 13.87 -8.43
CA ARG A 274 12.22 13.23 -9.24
C ARG A 274 13.36 14.19 -9.54
N LEU A 275 13.03 15.46 -9.76
CA LEU A 275 14.01 16.56 -9.90
C LEU A 275 14.67 16.93 -8.56
N LYS A 276 14.23 16.31 -7.45
CA LYS A 276 14.71 16.55 -6.10
C LYS A 276 14.50 18.00 -5.66
N GLU A 277 13.43 18.63 -6.13
CA GLU A 277 13.06 19.97 -5.69
C GLU A 277 12.87 19.98 -4.16
N PRO A 278 13.39 21.00 -3.45
CA PRO A 278 13.47 20.98 -1.99
C PRO A 278 12.10 20.82 -1.33
N VAL A 279 11.11 21.57 -1.79
CA VAL A 279 9.75 21.49 -1.25
C VAL A 279 9.15 20.11 -1.50
N ALA A 280 9.39 19.51 -2.66
CA ALA A 280 8.90 18.16 -2.95
C ALA A 280 9.47 17.13 -1.96
N LEU A 281 10.78 17.22 -1.68
CA LEU A 281 11.46 16.38 -0.69
C LEU A 281 10.93 16.61 0.73
N MET A 282 10.69 17.86 1.13
CA MET A 282 10.13 18.21 2.45
C MET A 282 8.72 17.60 2.64
N LEU A 283 7.85 17.67 1.62
CA LEU A 283 6.53 17.01 1.65
C LEU A 283 6.66 15.49 1.78
N PHE A 284 7.62 14.88 1.08
CA PHE A 284 7.89 13.46 1.22
C PHE A 284 8.36 13.11 2.64
N VAL A 285 9.23 13.94 3.24
CA VAL A 285 9.68 13.78 4.62
C VAL A 285 8.50 13.83 5.59
N LEU A 286 7.60 14.84 5.48
CA LEU A 286 6.40 14.92 6.32
C LEU A 286 5.52 13.67 6.22
N TRP A 287 5.34 13.13 5.01
CA TRP A 287 4.62 11.87 4.83
C TRP A 287 5.34 10.69 5.51
N THR A 288 6.66 10.59 5.38
CA THR A 288 7.43 9.53 6.06
C THR A 288 7.39 9.64 7.59
N GLU A 289 7.37 10.84 8.14
CA GLU A 289 7.20 11.06 9.59
C GLU A 289 5.87 10.48 10.09
N VAL A 290 4.78 10.73 9.37
CA VAL A 290 3.46 10.12 9.66
C VAL A 290 3.56 8.60 9.60
N MET A 291 4.29 8.06 8.62
CA MET A 291 4.49 6.62 8.45
C MET A 291 5.31 5.97 9.59
N PHE A 292 6.12 6.71 10.34
CA PHE A 292 6.81 6.17 11.51
C PHE A 292 5.86 5.76 12.66
N HIS A 293 4.62 6.23 12.65
CA HIS A 293 3.59 5.77 13.59
C HIS A 293 2.92 4.44 13.17
N ALA A 294 3.32 3.87 12.03
CA ALA A 294 2.87 2.55 11.60
C ALA A 294 3.37 1.43 12.53
N PRO A 295 2.74 0.24 12.52
CA PRO A 295 3.27 -0.93 13.22
C PRO A 295 4.72 -1.20 12.80
N ARG A 296 5.63 -1.26 13.78
CA ARG A 296 7.05 -1.51 13.52
C ARG A 296 7.23 -2.93 13.01
N ARG A 297 7.61 -3.07 11.74
CA ARG A 297 7.87 -4.36 11.08
C ARG A 297 9.23 -4.37 10.42
N TRP A 298 9.90 -5.52 10.50
CA TRP A 298 11.25 -5.72 9.97
C TRP A 298 11.36 -5.42 8.47
N TYR A 299 10.29 -5.71 7.72
CA TYR A 299 10.25 -5.43 6.30
C TYR A 299 9.92 -3.97 5.98
N LEU A 300 9.27 -3.24 6.90
CA LEU A 300 8.66 -1.94 6.62
C LEU A 300 9.50 -0.76 7.13
N MET A 301 9.96 -0.82 8.38
CA MET A 301 10.64 0.32 9.02
C MET A 301 11.94 0.71 8.34
N PRO A 302 12.82 -0.23 7.93
CA PRO A 302 14.04 0.14 7.21
C PRO A 302 13.76 0.93 5.93
N TRP A 303 12.65 0.64 5.25
CA TRP A 303 12.25 1.33 4.03
C TRP A 303 11.92 2.81 4.28
N TYR A 304 11.11 3.10 5.29
CA TYR A 304 10.76 4.49 5.63
C TYR A 304 11.96 5.24 6.19
N ASP A 305 12.76 4.59 7.04
CA ASP A 305 13.97 5.17 7.61
C ASP A 305 14.97 5.57 6.51
N ARG A 306 15.26 4.66 5.58
CA ARG A 306 16.12 4.95 4.42
C ARG A 306 15.58 6.10 3.57
N GLY A 307 14.27 6.10 3.30
CA GLY A 307 13.64 7.15 2.51
C GLY A 307 13.73 8.52 3.17
N HIS A 308 13.42 8.58 4.46
CA HIS A 308 13.52 9.78 5.28
C HIS A 308 14.95 10.33 5.32
N VAL A 309 15.93 9.49 5.68
CA VAL A 309 17.35 9.86 5.74
C VAL A 309 17.86 10.32 4.38
N SER A 310 17.54 9.58 3.30
CA SER A 310 17.97 9.95 1.95
C SER A 310 17.41 11.29 1.49
N ALA A 311 16.16 11.61 1.84
CA ALA A 311 15.55 12.89 1.49
C ALA A 311 16.18 14.05 2.27
N LEU A 312 16.40 13.88 3.60
CA LEU A 312 17.06 14.89 4.42
C LEU A 312 18.52 15.12 4.02
N GLN A 313 19.27 14.07 3.69
CA GLN A 313 20.64 14.20 3.19
C GLN A 313 20.70 14.95 1.86
N GLU A 314 19.73 14.70 0.96
CA GLU A 314 19.66 15.45 -0.29
C GLU A 314 19.33 16.93 -0.02
N LEU A 315 18.38 17.23 0.86
CA LEU A 315 18.05 18.60 1.26
C LEU A 315 19.26 19.33 1.85
N ALA A 316 20.00 18.70 2.76
CA ALA A 316 21.19 19.30 3.38
C ALA A 316 22.33 19.62 2.39
N ARG A 317 22.34 18.98 1.22
CA ARG A 317 23.35 19.20 0.17
C ARG A 317 22.96 20.34 -0.78
N GLN A 318 21.72 20.80 -0.74
CA GLN A 318 21.21 21.85 -1.63
C GLN A 318 21.59 23.25 -1.13
N ALA A 319 21.54 24.23 -2.02
CA ALA A 319 21.73 25.62 -1.64
C ALA A 319 20.55 26.10 -0.78
N SER A 320 20.83 26.90 0.24
CA SER A 320 19.79 27.47 1.11
C SER A 320 18.82 28.34 0.29
N THR A 321 17.54 28.04 0.40
CA THR A 321 16.42 28.81 -0.17
C THR A 321 15.51 29.31 0.96
N PRO A 322 14.54 30.22 0.70
CA PRO A 322 13.56 30.59 1.73
C PRO A 322 12.82 29.37 2.30
N ALA A 323 12.52 28.36 1.47
CA ALA A 323 11.92 27.11 1.93
C ALA A 323 12.81 26.32 2.89
N HIS A 324 14.14 26.30 2.69
CA HIS A 324 15.07 25.64 3.63
C HIS A 324 15.06 26.32 5.01
N ARG A 325 15.11 27.66 5.03
CA ARG A 325 15.05 28.42 6.29
C ARG A 325 13.73 28.19 7.02
N PHE A 326 12.62 28.19 6.28
CA PHE A 326 11.32 27.83 6.84
C PHE A 326 11.33 26.39 7.41
N TRP A 327 11.88 25.44 6.68
CA TRP A 327 11.96 24.04 7.12
C TRP A 327 12.77 23.87 8.42
N GLU A 328 13.86 24.61 8.58
CA GLU A 328 14.65 24.64 9.82
C GLU A 328 13.79 25.12 11.01
N THR A 329 12.99 26.17 10.83
CA THR A 329 12.09 26.66 11.91
C THR A 329 11.01 25.64 12.31
N LEU A 330 10.52 24.82 11.37
CA LEU A 330 9.58 23.75 11.69
C LEU A 330 10.19 22.61 12.51
N ALA A 331 11.50 22.39 12.37
CA ALA A 331 12.22 21.35 13.11
C ALA A 331 12.49 21.78 14.55
N ASP A 332 12.87 23.04 14.77
CA ASP A 332 13.17 23.58 16.11
C ASP A 332 11.94 23.62 17.02
N ASP A 333 10.77 24.02 16.48
CA ASP A 333 9.49 24.02 17.21
C ASP A 333 9.11 22.63 17.75
N SER A 334 9.54 21.56 17.08
CA SER A 334 9.23 20.19 17.52
C SER A 334 10.10 19.69 18.67
N GLN A 335 11.28 20.29 18.88
CA GLN A 335 12.17 19.95 20.02
C GLN A 335 11.80 20.72 21.29
N SER A 336 11.25 21.93 21.17
CA SER A 336 10.76 22.71 22.31
C SER A 336 9.53 22.09 22.96
N ASP A 337 8.63 21.49 22.16
CA ASP A 337 7.40 20.88 22.68
C ASP A 337 7.67 19.56 23.44
N THR A 338 8.66 18.75 23.00
CA THR A 338 9.02 17.50 23.69
C THR A 338 9.65 17.71 25.07
N ASN A 339 10.35 18.82 25.28
CA ASN A 339 10.97 19.12 26.58
C ASN A 339 9.96 19.61 27.63
N SER A 340 8.72 19.93 27.23
CA SER A 340 7.67 20.36 28.15
C SER A 340 6.78 19.24 28.70
N ASP A 341 6.81 18.04 28.09
CA ASP A 341 5.97 16.89 28.47
C ASP A 341 6.69 15.83 29.34
N GLU A 342 8.01 15.91 29.54
CA GLU A 342 8.76 14.94 30.37
C GLU A 342 8.69 15.23 31.88
N SER A 343 8.05 16.31 32.31
CA SER A 343 7.94 16.69 33.73
C SER A 343 6.56 16.43 34.33
N GLU A 344 5.97 15.25 34.14
CA GLU A 344 4.85 14.81 34.99
C GLU A 344 4.71 13.28 34.97
N THR A 345 5.52 12.59 35.79
CA THR A 345 5.23 11.21 36.20
C THR A 345 4.73 11.16 37.63
N SER A 346 3.67 10.36 37.81
CA SER A 346 3.22 9.68 39.05
C SER A 346 2.16 10.41 39.89
N GLU A 347 0.91 9.96 39.78
CA GLU A 347 0.24 9.22 40.86
C GLU A 347 -1.03 8.50 40.36
N ARG A 348 -1.29 7.31 40.91
CA ARG A 348 -2.37 6.40 40.53
C ARG A 348 -3.32 6.23 41.73
N CYS A 349 -4.61 6.54 41.57
CA CYS A 349 -5.69 5.82 42.26
C CYS A 349 -7.06 6.09 41.62
N PRO A 350 -8.05 5.18 41.79
CA PRO A 350 -9.20 5.06 40.90
C PRO A 350 -10.44 5.79 41.42
N SER A 351 -11.24 6.36 40.52
CA SER A 351 -12.61 6.78 40.82
C SER A 351 -13.55 6.56 39.65
N THR A 352 -14.74 6.13 40.04
CA THR A 352 -15.93 5.61 39.34
C THR A 352 -16.43 6.47 38.17
N PRO A 353 -17.01 5.88 37.10
CA PRO A 353 -17.42 6.64 35.93
C PRO A 353 -18.77 7.34 36.15
N SER A 354 -18.85 8.63 35.82
CA SER A 354 -20.10 9.36 35.69
C SER A 354 -20.59 9.31 34.24
N ASP A 355 -21.81 8.81 34.08
CA ASP A 355 -22.59 8.80 32.86
C ASP A 355 -22.93 10.23 32.42
N ILE A 356 -22.44 10.63 31.24
CA ILE A 356 -23.08 11.67 30.43
C ILE A 356 -23.16 11.15 28.99
N ARG A 357 -24.38 10.78 28.59
CA ARG A 357 -24.77 10.52 27.20
C ARG A 357 -24.60 11.82 26.40
N SER A 358 -23.69 11.83 25.44
CA SER A 358 -23.77 12.72 24.27
C SER A 358 -24.18 11.86 23.08
N ASP A 359 -25.42 12.04 22.67
CA ASP A 359 -26.03 11.46 21.49
C ASP A 359 -25.62 12.33 20.30
N ASP A 360 -24.59 11.91 19.58
CA ASP A 360 -24.29 12.41 18.23
C ASP A 360 -24.02 11.19 17.34
N GLY A 361 -25.12 10.72 16.75
CA GLY A 361 -25.17 9.60 15.83
C GLY A 361 -24.54 9.92 14.48
N VAL A 362 -23.21 9.96 14.41
CA VAL A 362 -22.48 9.71 13.17
C VAL A 362 -21.46 8.61 13.43
N ARG A 363 -21.71 7.43 12.85
CA ARG A 363 -20.83 6.27 12.96
C ARG A 363 -19.45 6.60 12.35
N LYS A 364 -18.42 6.72 13.20
CA LYS A 364 -17.00 6.73 12.80
C LYS A 364 -16.56 5.55 11.91
N SER A 365 -17.42 4.53 11.72
CA SER A 365 -17.15 3.39 10.83
C SER A 365 -17.29 3.71 9.33
N ASP A 366 -17.92 4.83 8.98
CA ASP A 366 -18.38 5.06 7.61
C ASP A 366 -17.47 6.03 6.81
N PHE A 367 -16.38 6.53 7.42
CA PHE A 367 -15.45 7.49 6.80
C PHE A 367 -14.36 6.87 5.90
N LEU A 368 -14.49 5.62 5.47
CA LEU A 368 -13.57 5.03 4.48
C LEU A 368 -14.02 5.36 3.05
N LEU A 369 -14.08 6.65 2.73
CA LEU A 369 -14.17 7.16 1.36
C LEU A 369 -12.99 8.09 1.10
N LEU A 370 -11.85 7.48 0.83
CA LEU A 370 -10.90 7.99 -0.15
C LEU A 370 -10.61 6.81 -1.07
N SER A 371 -11.52 6.62 -2.04
CA SER A 371 -11.17 5.94 -3.28
C SER A 371 -10.15 6.82 -4.00
N THR A 372 -9.22 6.20 -4.73
CA THR A 372 -8.10 6.84 -5.44
C THR A 372 -8.52 7.64 -6.68
N GLY A 373 -9.81 7.98 -6.82
CA GLY A 373 -10.32 8.87 -7.87
C GLY A 373 -11.46 8.29 -8.71
N GLU A 374 -12.65 8.15 -8.13
CA GLU A 374 -13.89 8.03 -8.91
C GLU A 374 -14.93 9.04 -8.39
N GLU A 375 -15.31 9.99 -9.24
CA GLU A 375 -16.62 10.62 -9.18
C GLU A 375 -17.63 9.59 -9.70
N PHE A 376 -18.55 9.13 -8.85
CA PHE A 376 -19.68 8.33 -9.32
C PHE A 376 -20.95 9.16 -9.39
N GLY A 377 -21.56 9.07 -10.57
CA GLY A 377 -22.81 9.72 -10.95
C GLY A 377 -24.00 9.28 -10.11
N HIS A 378 -25.02 10.11 -10.21
CA HIS A 378 -26.32 10.01 -9.58
C HIS A 378 -26.87 8.58 -9.50
N ASP A 379 -27.10 8.14 -8.26
CA ASP A 379 -27.92 6.99 -7.95
C ASP A 379 -29.40 7.44 -7.94
N GLU A 380 -30.14 7.12 -9.00
CA GLU A 380 -31.60 7.00 -8.92
C GLU A 380 -31.92 5.65 -8.30
N GLY A 381 -32.49 5.63 -7.09
CA GLY A 381 -33.05 4.39 -6.58
C GLY A 381 -33.22 4.27 -5.06
N CYS A 382 -33.83 5.24 -4.40
CA CYS A 382 -34.47 4.95 -3.11
C CYS A 382 -35.89 5.51 -3.11
N GLY A 383 -36.85 4.62 -3.40
CA GLY A 383 -38.25 4.88 -3.20
C GLY A 383 -38.60 4.87 -1.72
N GLY A 384 -39.54 5.75 -1.36
CA GLY A 384 -40.38 5.58 -0.17
C GLY A 384 -40.08 6.50 1.01
N ASN A 385 -40.45 7.79 0.89
CA ASN A 385 -41.47 8.43 1.73
C ASN A 385 -41.36 9.96 1.62
N MET A 386 -42.12 10.55 0.69
CA MET A 386 -42.52 11.95 0.81
C MET A 386 -43.89 12.02 1.48
N PHE A 387 -43.96 12.72 2.60
CA PHE A 387 -45.19 13.15 3.23
C PHE A 387 -45.30 14.68 3.04
N PHE A 388 -46.24 15.06 2.19
CA PHE A 388 -46.87 16.38 1.93
C PHE A 388 -46.08 17.56 1.33
N GLY A 389 -46.68 18.11 0.26
CA GLY A 389 -46.40 19.43 -0.31
C GLY A 389 -46.91 19.53 -1.74
N ALA A 390 -48.22 19.77 -1.92
CA ALA A 390 -48.89 19.93 -3.21
C ALA A 390 -48.64 21.31 -3.88
N ASP A 391 -49.04 21.37 -5.15
CA ASP A 391 -49.28 22.52 -6.04
C ASP A 391 -48.16 23.02 -6.97
N GLY A 392 -48.46 23.00 -8.28
CA GLY A 392 -47.72 23.70 -9.33
C GLY A 392 -47.92 23.10 -10.73
N MET A 393 -48.96 23.52 -11.43
CA MET A 393 -49.37 23.07 -12.77
C MET A 393 -48.34 23.27 -13.90
N ALA A 394 -48.33 22.27 -14.81
CA ALA A 394 -48.26 22.32 -16.27
C ALA A 394 -47.92 23.64 -16.99
N GLN A 395 -46.76 23.67 -17.64
CA GLN A 395 -46.42 24.29 -18.94
C GLN A 395 -44.91 24.06 -19.11
N GLU A 396 -44.43 23.22 -20.02
CA GLU A 396 -43.92 23.69 -21.32
C GLU A 396 -43.57 22.43 -22.17
N THR A 397 -44.43 22.01 -23.08
CA THR A 397 -44.11 20.96 -24.07
C THR A 397 -44.63 21.35 -25.45
N ARG A 398 -44.19 22.51 -25.94
CA ARG A 398 -44.43 22.98 -27.31
C ARG A 398 -43.22 23.70 -27.88
N TYR A 399 -42.14 22.98 -28.18
CA TYR A 399 -41.15 23.53 -29.12
C TYR A 399 -40.37 22.57 -30.03
N ARG A 400 -40.68 21.26 -30.07
CA ARG A 400 -40.03 20.36 -31.05
C ARG A 400 -40.98 19.39 -31.72
N ARG A 401 -41.86 19.93 -32.56
CA ARG A 401 -42.48 19.20 -33.68
C ARG A 401 -43.02 20.18 -34.70
N ARG A 402 -42.14 20.61 -35.61
CA ARG A 402 -42.46 21.14 -36.95
C ARG A 402 -41.14 21.44 -37.63
N LEU A 403 -40.68 20.49 -38.45
CA LEU A 403 -39.80 20.68 -39.62
C LEU A 403 -39.42 19.28 -40.14
N SER A 404 -40.34 18.68 -40.89
CA SER A 404 -40.04 17.77 -42.00
C SER A 404 -41.38 17.32 -42.56
N GLU A 405 -41.83 17.97 -43.63
CA GLU A 405 -42.50 17.33 -44.76
C GLU A 405 -42.93 18.37 -45.81
N HIS A 406 -42.74 17.97 -47.07
CA HIS A 406 -43.21 18.55 -48.35
C HIS A 406 -42.33 19.63 -49.01
N SER A 407 -41.92 19.55 -50.29
CA SER A 407 -42.03 18.57 -51.40
C SER A 407 -41.23 19.18 -52.62
N PRO A 408 -41.35 18.80 -53.91
CA PRO A 408 -40.70 17.67 -54.61
C PRO A 408 -40.06 18.00 -56.00
N LEU A 409 -39.62 16.94 -56.71
CA LEU A 409 -39.58 16.69 -58.19
C LEU A 409 -38.28 16.84 -59.04
N ARG A 410 -37.88 15.66 -59.57
CA ARG A 410 -37.60 15.27 -60.98
C ARG A 410 -36.18 15.35 -61.61
N ASN A 411 -35.67 14.13 -61.86
CA ASN A 411 -35.37 13.48 -63.18
C ASN A 411 -33.92 13.35 -63.72
N LYS A 412 -33.57 12.07 -64.02
CA LYS A 412 -32.65 11.47 -65.03
C LYS A 412 -31.14 11.74 -64.85
N GLY A 413 -30.19 10.81 -64.97
CA GLY A 413 -30.15 9.38 -65.35
C GLY A 413 -28.69 8.93 -65.57
N LYS A 414 -28.49 7.62 -65.87
CA LYS A 414 -27.25 6.87 -66.24
C LYS A 414 -26.31 6.51 -65.06
N MET A 415 -26.07 5.26 -64.66
CA MET A 415 -25.81 3.95 -65.29
C MET A 415 -24.33 3.73 -65.70
N LEU A 416 -23.66 2.86 -64.94
CA LEU A 416 -22.50 1.98 -65.20
C LEU A 416 -21.15 2.60 -65.63
N SER A 417 -20.12 2.43 -64.78
CA SER A 417 -19.09 1.37 -64.92
C SER A 417 -18.41 1.12 -63.58
#